data_AF-A0A0J0UQS6-F1
#
_entry.id   AF-A0A0J0UQS6-F1
#
_cell.length_a   1.000
_cell.length_b   1.000
_cell.length_c   1.000
_cell.angle_alpha   90.00
_cell.angle_beta   90.00
_cell.angle_gamma   90.00
#
_symmetry.space_group_name_H-M   'P 1'
#
loop_
_entity.id
_entity.type
_entity.pdbx_description
1 polymer ?
#
loop_
_entity_poly.entity_id
_entity_poly.type
_entity_poly.pdbx_seq_one_letter_code
_entity_poly.pdbx_strand_id
1 'polypeptide(L)' 'MIATLLFVAFLVLMFVGVPIGAALGLAGAAAIALANAETQWFGLLAVPQNFYAGLGKYPLLAIPMFVLVGSIFDRLYL' A
#
# COMPACT_ATOMS: atom_id res chain seq x y z
N MET A 1 -1.90 12.86 -16.96
CA MET A 1 -1.51 11.57 -17.58
C MET A 1 -1.04 10.54 -16.56
N ILE A 2 -0.08 10.84 -15.68
CA ILE A 2 0.43 9.88 -14.69
C ILE A 2 -0.65 9.33 -13.74
N ALA A 3 -1.53 10.18 -13.20
CA ALA A 3 -2.62 9.74 -12.33
C ALA A 3 -3.56 8.75 -13.04
N THR A 4 -3.93 9.05 -14.30
CA THR A 4 -4.74 8.16 -15.14
C THR A 4 -4.06 6.81 -15.33
N LEU A 5 -2.76 6.80 -15.62
CA LEU A 5 -1.97 5.57 -15.75
C LEU A 5 -1.98 4.75 -14.46
N LEU A 6 -1.76 5.40 -13.31
CA LEU A 6 -1.77 4.74 -12.00
C LEU A 6 -3.11 4.05 -11.75
N PHE A 7 -4.22 4.77 -11.91
CA PHE A 7 -5.55 4.22 -11.64
C PHE A 7 -5.95 3.13 -12.64
N VAL A 8 -5.69 3.33 -13.93
CA VAL A 8 -6.02 2.32 -14.96
C VAL A 8 -5.19 1.05 -14.75
N ALA A 9 -3.87 1.18 -14.53
CA ALA A 9 -3.01 0.03 -14.28
C ALA A 9 -3.42 -0.73 -13.00
N PHE A 10 -3.74 0.00 -11.92
CA PHE A 10 -4.24 -0.58 -10.69
C PHE A 10 -5.54 -1.36 -10.90
N LEU A 11 -6.53 -0.76 -11.59
CA LEU A 11 -7.82 -1.40 -11.85
C LEU A 11 -7.66 -2.65 -12.73
N VAL A 12 -6.84 -2.59 -13.78
CA VAL A 12 -6.57 -3.75 -14.64
C VAL A 12 -5.94 -4.89 -13.82
N LEU A 13 -4.93 -4.60 -13.00
CA LEU A 13 -4.30 -5.62 -12.14
C LEU A 13 -5.30 -6.20 -11.13
N MET A 14 -6.21 -5.39 -10.61
CA MET A 14 -7.31 -5.82 -9.76
C MET A 14 -8.28 -6.77 -10.46
N PHE A 15 -8.71 -6.46 -11.68
CA PHE A 15 -9.63 -7.32 -12.43
C PHE A 15 -9.02 -8.66 -12.81
N VAL A 16 -7.69 -8.74 -12.94
CA VAL A 16 -6.95 -10.00 -13.23
C VAL A 16 -6.64 -10.79 -11.94
N GLY A 17 -7.03 -10.29 -10.76
CA GLY A 17 -6.91 -11.01 -9.49
C GLY A 17 -5.55 -10.90 -8.80
N VAL A 18 -4.74 -9.90 -9.17
CA VAL A 18 -3.47 -9.62 -8.48
C VAL A 18 -3.77 -9.16 -7.04
N PRO A 19 -3.00 -9.56 -6.01
CA PRO A 19 -3.19 -9.06 -4.65
C PRO A 19 -3.11 -7.52 -4.58
N ILE A 20 -3.97 -6.91 -3.75
CA ILE A 20 -4.12 -5.44 -3.67
C ILE A 20 -2.78 -4.73 -3.44
N GLY A 21 -1.95 -5.24 -2.52
CA GLY A 21 -0.64 -4.67 -2.24
C GLY A 21 0.33 -4.74 -3.43
N ALA A 22 0.32 -5.85 -4.18
CA ALA A 22 1.15 -6.01 -5.37
C ALA A 22 0.65 -5.12 -6.53
N ALA A 23 -0.66 -5.04 -6.74
CA ALA A 23 -1.24 -4.17 -7.77
C ALA A 23 -0.92 -2.69 -7.51
N LEU A 24 -1.11 -2.24 -6.28
CA LEU A 24 -0.81 -0.87 -5.88
C LEU A 24 0.69 -0.58 -5.93
N GLY A 25 1.52 -1.53 -5.51
CA GLY A 25 2.98 -1.43 -5.56
C GLY A 25 3.52 -1.31 -6.99
N LEU A 26 3.05 -2.16 -7.91
CA LEU A 26 3.48 -2.16 -9.32
C LEU A 26 2.98 -0.91 -10.05
N ALA A 27 1.71 -0.55 -9.91
CA ALA A 27 1.15 0.65 -10.54
C ALA A 27 1.78 1.94 -9.99
N GLY A 28 2.01 2.00 -8.67
CA GLY A 28 2.68 3.13 -8.02
C GLY A 28 4.16 3.26 -8.40
N ALA A 29 4.90 2.15 -8.45
CA ALA A 29 6.30 2.16 -8.89
C ALA A 29 6.44 2.59 -10.36
N ALA A 30 5.55 2.10 -11.24
CA ALA A 30 5.51 2.53 -12.64
C ALA A 30 5.17 4.03 -12.77
N ALA A 31 4.23 4.54 -11.96
CA ALA A 31 3.89 5.95 -11.94
C ALA A 31 5.05 6.84 -11.46
N ILE A 32 5.79 6.41 -10.42
CA ILE A 32 6.97 7.13 -9.91
C ILE A 32 8.06 7.17 -10.97
N ALA A 33 8.37 6.03 -11.61
CA ALA A 33 9.40 5.92 -12.63
C ALA A 33 9.13 6.85 -13.82
N LEU A 34 7.88 6.88 -14.29
CA LEU A 34 7.48 7.69 -15.43
C LEU A 34 7.34 9.18 -15.09
N ALA A 35 7.00 9.52 -13.84
CA ALA A 35 6.90 10.91 -13.39
C ALA A 35 8.27 11.54 -13.11
N ASN A 36 9.29 10.73 -12.76
CA ASN A 36 10.61 11.19 -12.33
C ASN A 36 11.72 10.69 -13.26
N ALA A 37 11.45 10.63 -14.56
CA ALA A 37 12.36 10.03 -15.55
C ALA A 37 13.75 10.67 -15.59
N GLU A 38 13.85 11.97 -15.28
CA GLU A 38 15.11 12.74 -15.25
C GLU A 38 15.88 12.58 -13.93
N THR A 39 15.27 11.98 -12.92
CA THR A 39 15.90 11.80 -11.61
C THR A 39 16.77 10.55 -11.61
N GLN A 40 17.87 10.57 -10.84
CA GLN A 40 18.73 9.40 -10.67
C GLN A 40 17.89 8.18 -10.25
N TRP A 41 18.12 7.04 -10.90
CA TRP A 41 17.34 5.81 -10.71
C TRP A 41 15.83 5.98 -10.92
N PHE A 42 15.40 6.91 -11.77
CA PHE A 42 13.97 7.20 -12.06
C PHE A 42 13.16 7.56 -10.79
N GLY A 43 13.82 8.01 -9.72
CA GLY A 43 13.18 8.26 -8.42
C GLY A 43 12.69 7.00 -7.69
N LEU A 44 13.07 5.79 -8.13
CA LEU A 44 12.53 4.52 -7.61
C LEU A 44 12.88 4.24 -6.14
N LEU A 45 13.88 4.93 -5.60
CA LEU A 45 14.23 4.87 -4.16
C LEU A 45 13.06 5.29 -3.26
N ALA A 46 12.13 6.10 -3.77
CA ALA A 46 10.91 6.44 -3.05
C ALA A 46 10.01 5.22 -2.76
N VAL A 47 10.08 4.15 -3.57
CA VAL A 47 9.24 2.95 -3.40
C VAL A 47 9.51 2.23 -2.08
N PRO A 48 10.74 1.73 -1.79
CA PRO A 48 11.03 1.08 -0.51
C PRO A 48 10.85 2.04 0.67
N GLN A 49 11.22 3.31 0.51
CA GLN A 49 11.13 4.30 1.59
C GLN A 49 9.68 4.56 2.03
N ASN A 50 8.76 4.71 1.07
CA ASN A 50 7.33 4.83 1.36
C ASN A 50 6.70 3.51 1.82
N PHE A 51 7.19 2.37 1.34
CA PHE A 51 6.73 1.05 1.80
C PHE A 51 7.05 0.82 3.28
N TYR A 52 8.29 1.08 3.70
CA TYR A 52 8.70 0.97 5.10
C TYR A 52 7.99 1.99 5.99
N ALA A 53 7.83 3.23 5.52
CA ALA A 53 7.06 4.25 6.25
C ALA A 53 5.58 3.85 6.41
N GLY A 54 5.02 3.10 5.45
CA GLY A 54 3.70 2.49 5.55
C GLY A 54 3.66 1.37 6.59
N LEU A 55 4.65 0.46 6.58
CA LEU A 55 4.78 -0.63 7.56
C LEU A 55 4.80 -0.11 9.01
N GLY A 56 5.51 1.00 9.27
CA GLY A 56 5.54 1.63 10.58
C GLY A 56 4.19 2.13 11.11
N LYS A 57 3.17 2.26 10.26
CA LYS A 57 1.81 2.71 10.63
C LYS A 57 0.85 1.55 10.93
N TYR A 58 1.16 0.32 10.51
CA TYR A 58 0.31 -0.85 10.80
C TYR A 58 0.19 -1.17 12.28
N PRO A 59 1.26 -1.07 13.12
CA PRO A 59 1.12 -1.26 14.56
C PRO A 59 0.12 -0.30 15.20
N LEU A 60 0.06 0.96 14.73
CA LEU A 60 -0.89 1.96 15.24
C LEU A 60 -2.34 1.61 14.88
N LEU A 61 -2.56 1.03 13.69
CA LEU A 61 -3.88 0.56 13.25
C LEU A 61 -4.30 -0.72 13.98
N ALA A 62 -3.33 -1.52 14.45
CA ALA A 62 -3.60 -2.73 15.21
C ALA A 62 -4.10 -2.43 16.63
N ILE A 63 -3.74 -1.30 17.25
CA ILE A 63 -4.16 -0.90 18.61
C ILE A 63 -5.69 -0.98 18.80
N PRO A 64 -6.53 -0.31 18.00
CA PRO A 64 -7.99 -0.39 18.16
C PRO A 64 -8.52 -1.80 17.94
N MET A 65 -7.94 -2.56 17.00
CA MET A 65 -8.34 -3.95 16.76
C MET A 65 -7.99 -4.85 17.95
N PHE A 66 -6.83 -4.66 18.58
CA PHE A 66 -6.44 -5.36 19.81
C PHE A 66 -7.40 -5.05 20.97
N VAL A 67 -7.77 -3.77 21.13
CA VAL A 67 -8.73 -3.34 22.17
C VAL A 67 -10.11 -3.95 21.93
N LEU A 68 -10.60 -3.94 20.68
CA LEU A 68 -11.88 -4.55 20.32
C LEU A 68 -11.89 -6.05 20.60
N VAL A 69 -10.84 -6.78 20.20
CA VAL A 69 -10.69 -8.21 20.48
C VAL A 69 -10.67 -8.48 21.98
N GLY A 70 -9.94 -7.68 22.78
CA GLY A 70 -9.95 -7.79 24.25
C GLY A 70 -11.34 -7.59 24.84
N SER A 71 -12.10 -6.59 24.37
CA SER A 71 -13.47 -6.34 24.83
C SER A 71 -14.48 -7.42 24.44
N ILE A 72 -14.20 -8.18 23.37
CA ILE A 72 -15.02 -9.33 22.97
C ILE A 72 -14.73 -10.52 23.89
N PHE A 73 -13.46 -10.78 24.20
CA PHE A 73 -13.10 -11.86 25.13
C PHE A 73 -13.63 -11.62 26.55
N ASP A 74 -13.56 -10.38 27.05
CA ASP A 74 -14.11 -9.98 28.35
C ASP A 74 -15.62 -10.26 28.49
N ARG A 75 -16.37 -10.17 27.38
CA ARG A 75 -17.81 -10.46 27.33
C ARG A 75 -18.13 -11.95 27.15
N LEU A 76 -17.16 -12.78 26.74
CA LEU A 76 -17.38 -14.18 26.43
C LEU A 76 -17.22 -15.12 27.64
N TYR A 77 -16.91 -14.60 28.83
CA TYR A 77 -16.65 -15.39 30.05
C TYR A 77 -15.57 -16.47 29.88
N LEU A 78 -14.51 -16.17 29.12
CA LEU A 78 -13.24 -16.91 29.11
C LEU A 78 -12.19 -16.09 29.86
#